data_AF-A0A6B3UGV3-F1
#
_entry.id   AF-A0A6B3UGV3-F1
#
_cell.length_a   1.000
_cell.length_b   1.000
_cell.length_c   1.000
_cell.angle_alpha   90.00
_cell.angle_beta   90.00
_cell.angle_gamma   90.00
#
_symmetry.space_group_name_H-M   'P 1'
#
loop_
_entity.id
_entity.type
_entity.pdbx_description
1 polymer ?
#
loop_
_entity_poly.entity_id
_entity_poly.type
_entity_poly.pdbx_seq_one_letter_code
_entity_poly.pdbx_strand_id
1 'polypeptide(L)' 'MKTPVYLDYNATAPIRPEAAEAVARALAIGGNPSSVHAAGRAARAAVEDARARVAA' A
#
# COMPACT_ATOMS: atom_id res chain seq x y z
N MET A 1 8.30 -14.31 29.40
CA MET A 1 8.92 -13.07 28.89
C MET A 1 7.81 -12.04 28.75
N LYS A 2 7.97 -10.80 29.24
CA LYS A 2 6.92 -9.76 29.07
C LYS A 2 6.97 -9.22 27.65
N THR A 3 5.82 -9.09 27.00
CA THR A 3 5.71 -8.38 25.72
C THR A 3 6.03 -6.91 25.94
N PRO A 4 6.99 -6.32 25.21
CA PRO A 4 7.30 -4.90 25.34
C PRO A 4 6.13 -4.02 24.89
N VAL A 5 5.90 -2.91 25.59
CA VAL A 5 4.90 -1.90 25.21
C VAL A 5 5.60 -0.83 24.39
N TYR A 6 5.09 -0.56 23.18
CA TYR A 6 5.62 0.46 22.27
C TYR A 6 4.91 1.80 22.50
N LEU A 7 5.64 2.81 22.99
CA LEU A 7 5.08 4.10 23.42
C LEU A 7 5.57 5.29 22.58
N ASP A 8 6.00 5.06 21.34
CA ASP A 8 6.59 6.11 20.48
C ASP A 8 5.89 6.24 19.11
N TYR A 9 4.55 6.28 19.14
CA TYR A 9 3.73 6.47 17.93
C TYR A 9 3.94 7.83 17.24
N ASN A 10 4.55 8.80 17.92
CA ASN A 10 4.91 10.09 17.33
C ASN A 10 6.14 9.99 16.41
N ALA A 11 7.07 9.07 16.66
CA ALA A 11 8.21 8.83 15.78
C ALA A 11 7.82 7.94 14.59
N THR A 12 7.16 6.81 14.86
CA THR A 12 6.62 5.91 13.83
C THR A 12 5.59 4.97 14.44
N ALA A 13 4.77 4.34 13.60
CA ALA A 13 3.78 3.36 14.03
C ALA A 13 4.09 1.99 13.41
N PRO A 14 3.85 0.88 14.14
CA PRO A 14 3.80 -0.44 13.53
C PRO A 14 2.81 -0.46 12.37
N ILE A 15 3.17 -1.12 11.28
CA ILE A 15 2.29 -1.25 10.13
C ILE A 15 1.03 -2.02 10.54
N ARG A 16 -0.13 -1.48 10.18
CA ARG A 16 -1.41 -2.18 10.30
C ARG A 16 -1.41 -3.40 9.36
N PRO A 17 -1.93 -4.57 9.77
CA PRO A 17 -1.98 -5.75 8.91
C PRO A 17 -2.60 -5.47 7.53
N GLU A 18 -3.66 -4.67 7.49
CA GLU A 18 -4.38 -4.31 6.26
C GLU A 18 -3.50 -3.49 5.30
N ALA A 19 -2.62 -2.63 5.85
CA ALA A 19 -1.67 -1.86 5.06
C ALA A 19 -0.56 -2.77 4.50
N ALA A 20 -0.04 -3.71 5.30
CA ALA A 20 0.94 -4.69 4.85
C ALA A 20 0.39 -5.56 3.70
N GLU A 21 -0.85 -6.04 3.83
CA GLU A 21 -1.52 -6.80 2.78
C GLU A 21 -1.76 -5.98 1.51
N ALA A 22 -2.15 -4.70 1.64
CA ALA A 22 -2.34 -3.83 0.48
C ALA A 22 -1.02 -3.62 -0.28
N VAL A 23 0.09 -3.43 0.43
CA VAL A 23 1.43 -3.35 -0.16
C VAL A 23 1.81 -4.66 -0.85
N ALA A 24 1.61 -5.81 -0.19
CA ALA A 24 1.92 -7.11 -0.78
C ALA A 24 1.12 -7.36 -2.07
N ARG A 25 -0.18 -7.03 -2.09
CA ARG A 25 -1.00 -7.10 -3.31
C ARG A 25 -0.48 -6.16 -4.39
N ALA A 26 -0.14 -4.91 -4.05
CA ALA A 26 0.37 -3.94 -5.01
C ALA A 26 1.70 -4.40 -5.65
N LEU A 27 2.60 -4.99 -4.86
CA LEU A 27 3.88 -5.54 -5.34
C LEU A 27 3.69 -6.70 -6.32
N ALA A 28 2.59 -7.45 -6.23
CA ALA A 28 2.29 -8.58 -7.11
C ALA A 28 1.66 -8.18 -8.46
N ILE A 29 1.17 -6.94 -8.64
CA ILE A 29 0.49 -6.50 -9.88
C ILE A 29 1.47 -6.40 -11.05
N GLY A 30 2.69 -5.87 -10.80
CA GLY A 30 3.67 -5.59 -11.83
C GLY A 30 3.24 -4.51 -12.83
N GLY A 31 4.08 -4.23 -13.82
CA GLY A 31 3.82 -3.22 -14.85
C GLY A 31 4.12 -1.78 -14.42
N ASN A 32 4.42 -0.93 -15.41
CA ASN A 32 4.66 0.50 -15.20
C ASN A 32 3.34 1.26 -15.40
N PRO A 33 2.80 1.99 -14.41
CA PRO A 33 1.55 2.74 -14.54
C PRO A 33 1.59 3.87 -15.60
N SER A 34 2.78 4.24 -16.08
CA SER A 34 2.95 5.19 -17.19
C SER A 34 2.83 4.53 -18.57
N SER A 35 2.84 3.20 -18.66
CA SER A 35 2.73 2.48 -19.93
C SER A 35 1.27 2.39 -20.40
N VAL A 36 1.07 2.54 -21.72
CA VAL A 36 -0.28 2.50 -22.32
C VAL A 36 -0.81 1.09 -22.58
N HIS A 37 0.04 0.05 -22.51
CA HIS A 37 -0.36 -1.34 -22.71
C HIS A 37 -1.15 -1.89 -21.51
N ALA A 38 -1.79 -3.07 -21.67
CA ALA A 38 -2.74 -3.63 -20.70
C ALA A 38 -2.18 -3.70 -19.26
N ALA A 39 -0.97 -4.25 -19.07
CA ALA A 39 -0.35 -4.32 -17.76
C ALA A 39 -0.11 -2.93 -17.11
N GLY A 40 0.27 -1.92 -17.90
CA GLY A 40 0.46 -0.56 -17.38
C GLY A 40 -0.86 0.09 -16.98
N ARG A 41 -1.92 -0.10 -17.77
CA ARG A 41 -3.27 0.37 -17.41
C ARG A 41 -3.81 -0.28 -16.13
N ALA A 42 -3.53 -1.57 -15.92
CA ALA A 42 -3.90 -2.28 -14.69
C ALA A 42 -3.17 -1.70 -13.46
N ALA A 43 -1.85 -1.49 -13.56
CA ALA A 43 -1.06 -0.84 -12.51
C ALA A 43 -1.57 0.58 -12.20
N ARG A 44 -1.89 1.36 -13.24
CA ARG A 44 -2.46 2.70 -13.07
C ARG A 44 -3.81 2.67 -12.35
N ALA A 45 -4.71 1.77 -12.72
CA ALA A 45 -6.02 1.64 -12.08
C ALA A 45 -5.89 1.38 -10.57
N ALA A 46 -4.96 0.53 -10.15
CA ALA A 46 -4.69 0.27 -8.73
C ALA A 46 -4.21 1.52 -7.98
N VAL A 47 -3.34 2.33 -8.60
CA VAL A 47 -2.87 3.59 -8.01
C VAL A 47 -4.01 4.61 -7.89
N GLU A 48 -4.85 4.76 -8.93
CA GLU A 48 -5.95 5.71 -8.90
C GLU A 48 -7.03 5.33 -7.88
N ASP A 49 -7.35 4.04 -7.73
CA ASP A 49 -8.25 3.56 -6.68
C ASP A 49 -7.68 3.86 -5.27
N ALA A 50 -6.38 3.63 -5.05
CA ALA A 50 -5.73 4.00 -3.80
C ALA A 50 -5.80 5.52 -3.52
N ARG A 51 -5.56 6.35 -4.55
CA ARG A 51 -5.67 7.82 -4.43
C ARG A 51 -7.09 8.27 -4.10
N ALA A 52 -8.09 7.68 -4.74
CA ALA A 52 -9.49 7.98 -4.48
C ALA A 52 -9.88 7.66 -3.03
N ARG A 53 -9.42 6.53 -2.49
CA ARG A 53 -9.67 6.13 -1.09
C ARG A 53 -9.00 7.03 -0.07
N VAL A 54 -7.80 7.55 -0.38
CA VAL A 54 -7.08 8.49 0.51
C VAL A 54 -7.73 9.87 0.49
N ALA A 55 -8.34 10.26 -0.63
CA ALA A 55 -8.97 11.57 -0.79
C ALA A 55 -10.40 11.67 -0.22
N ALA A 56 -11.08 10.54 0.00
CA ALA A 56 -12.43 10.48 0.57
C ALA A 56 -12.45 10.64 2.09
#